data_AF-A0A359HI24-F1
#
_entry.id   AF-A0A359HI24-F1
#
_cell.length_a   1.000
_cell.length_b   1.000
_cell.length_c   1.000
_cell.angle_alpha   90.00
_cell.angle_beta   90.00
_cell.angle_gamma   90.00
#
_symmetry.space_group_name_H-M   'P 1'
#
loop_
_entity.id
_entity.type
_entity.pdbx_description
1 polymer ?
#
loop_
_entity_poly.entity_id
_entity_poly.type
_entity_poly.pdbx_seq_one_letter_code
_entity_poly.pdbx_strand_id
1 'polypeptide(L)'
;PAGATNLQRDTGMDFQDFDLPNGFGIQAVYPSPDSYQVMYSFDLPYEKNKVDFDLPIAMDTTAAIVMAPANGVKIKSDQLVDAGMQDIEGISYSIYNGSSLKTGDLLTMAISGQPKASTVTGEGGGLDTSTSLVIGLVFFGVALIGAGLYLWRRNRTDDDELDDEEDTPEADTPEDLMDAIIALDDLYQSGDIPADAYEKRRAELKERLQKVMGAGG
;
A
#
# COMPACT_ATOMS: atom_id res chain seq x y z
N PRO A 1 -21.53 -5.87 17.04
CA PRO A 1 -20.27 -6.27 17.73
C PRO A 1 -19.87 -5.22 18.77
N ALA A 2 -19.22 -5.62 19.87
CA ALA A 2 -18.80 -4.68 20.91
C ALA A 2 -17.71 -3.72 20.40
N GLY A 3 -17.84 -2.43 20.74
CA GLY A 3 -16.84 -1.40 20.39
C GLY A 3 -16.81 -0.97 18.92
N ALA A 4 -17.71 -1.47 18.07
CA ALA A 4 -17.77 -1.08 16.66
C ALA A 4 -18.14 0.40 16.49
N THR A 5 -17.48 1.09 15.55
CA THR A 5 -17.72 2.50 15.22
C THR A 5 -17.89 2.69 13.72
N ASN A 6 -18.26 3.91 13.28
CA ASN A 6 -18.35 4.27 11.86
C ASN A 6 -19.24 3.34 11.02
N LEU A 7 -20.39 2.94 11.55
CA LEU A 7 -21.35 2.12 10.83
C LEU A 7 -21.82 2.86 9.56
N GLN A 8 -21.56 2.27 8.40
CA GLN A 8 -22.11 2.67 7.11
C GLN A 8 -23.00 1.54 6.59
N ARG A 9 -24.05 1.90 5.88
CA ARG A 9 -25.06 0.98 5.36
C ARG A 9 -25.47 1.38 3.96
N ASP A 10 -25.68 0.38 3.13
CA ASP A 10 -26.31 0.47 1.83
C ASP A 10 -27.35 -0.65 1.76
N THR A 11 -28.61 -0.26 1.94
CA THR A 11 -29.74 -1.17 2.00
C THR A 11 -30.43 -1.35 0.64
N GLY A 12 -29.88 -0.81 -0.46
CA GLY A 12 -30.60 -0.77 -1.74
C GLY A 12 -31.85 0.11 -1.68
N MET A 13 -32.53 0.26 -2.83
CA MET A 13 -33.54 1.33 -3.01
C MET A 13 -34.92 1.06 -2.36
N ASP A 14 -35.22 -0.17 -1.95
CA ASP A 14 -36.59 -0.57 -1.59
C ASP A 14 -36.82 -0.84 -0.10
N PHE A 15 -35.82 -0.60 0.75
CA PHE A 15 -35.93 -0.85 2.18
C PHE A 15 -36.09 0.42 3.00
N GLN A 16 -37.07 0.40 3.90
CA GLN A 16 -37.09 1.34 5.00
C GLN A 16 -36.26 0.77 6.14
N ASP A 17 -35.20 1.47 6.51
CA ASP A 17 -34.34 1.14 7.62
C ASP A 17 -34.44 2.18 8.75
N PHE A 18 -33.98 1.80 9.93
CA PHE A 18 -34.04 2.67 11.11
C PHE A 18 -32.89 2.38 12.06
N ASP A 19 -32.48 3.38 12.81
CA ASP A 19 -31.37 3.27 13.76
C ASP A 19 -31.80 2.54 15.04
N LEU A 20 -30.93 1.67 15.53
CA LEU A 20 -31.01 1.07 16.86
C LEU A 20 -29.79 1.48 17.68
N PRO A 21 -29.85 1.39 19.02
CA PRO A 21 -28.72 1.72 19.89
C PRO A 21 -27.40 1.02 19.53
N ASN A 22 -27.49 -0.21 18.98
CA ASN A 22 -26.33 -1.06 18.68
C ASN A 22 -26.31 -1.53 17.21
N GLY A 23 -26.91 -0.78 16.29
CA GLY A 23 -26.94 -1.14 14.88
C GLY A 23 -28.11 -0.49 14.13
N PHE A 24 -28.69 -1.23 13.20
CA PHE A 24 -29.82 -0.78 12.42
C PHE A 24 -30.81 -1.94 12.21
N GLY A 25 -32.05 -1.58 11.95
CA GLY A 25 -33.15 -2.48 11.69
C GLY A 25 -33.65 -2.24 10.29
N ILE A 26 -34.09 -3.30 9.63
CA ILE A 26 -34.69 -3.22 8.30
C ILE A 26 -36.14 -3.63 8.45
N GLN A 27 -37.04 -2.75 8.05
CA GLN A 27 -38.44 -3.08 7.97
C GLN A 27 -38.67 -3.90 6.70
N ALA A 28 -38.91 -5.19 6.87
CA ALA A 28 -39.26 -6.07 5.76
C ALA A 28 -40.66 -5.73 5.25
N VAL A 29 -40.76 -5.27 3.99
CA VAL A 29 -42.03 -5.21 3.27
C VAL A 29 -42.19 -6.50 2.46
N TYR A 30 -43.09 -7.39 2.91
CA TYR A 30 -43.45 -8.67 2.29
C TYR A 30 -44.30 -8.49 1.00
N PRO A 31 -44.29 -9.40 0.00
CA PRO A 31 -43.22 -10.23 -0.55
C PRO A 31 -42.81 -9.79 -1.97
N SER A 32 -41.51 -9.64 -2.24
CA SER A 32 -40.95 -9.66 -3.61
C SER A 32 -40.44 -11.08 -3.93
N PRO A 33 -40.56 -11.56 -5.18
CA PRO A 33 -39.85 -12.76 -5.61
C PRO A 33 -38.33 -12.58 -5.67
N ASP A 34 -37.84 -11.35 -5.60
CA ASP A 34 -36.42 -11.02 -5.75
C ASP A 34 -35.64 -11.18 -4.44
N SER A 35 -34.37 -11.58 -4.57
CA SER A 35 -33.44 -11.64 -3.45
C SER A 35 -33.09 -10.23 -2.98
N TYR A 36 -33.07 -10.03 -1.68
CA TYR A 36 -32.68 -8.77 -1.07
C TYR A 36 -31.19 -8.77 -0.71
N GLN A 37 -30.54 -7.62 -0.87
CA GLN A 37 -29.14 -7.43 -0.50
C GLN A 37 -29.03 -6.27 0.49
N VAL A 38 -28.24 -6.50 1.54
CA VAL A 38 -27.93 -5.50 2.57
C VAL A 38 -26.43 -5.49 2.72
N MET A 39 -25.83 -4.32 2.51
CA MET A 39 -24.40 -4.11 2.71
C MET A 39 -24.19 -3.16 3.88
N TYR A 40 -23.22 -3.47 4.72
CA TYR A 40 -22.81 -2.58 5.80
C TYR A 40 -21.33 -2.77 6.12
N SER A 41 -20.72 -1.72 6.64
CA SER A 41 -19.33 -1.70 7.07
C SER A 41 -19.21 -0.94 8.39
N PHE A 42 -18.17 -1.26 9.16
CA PHE A 42 -17.88 -0.63 10.43
C PHE A 42 -16.42 -0.87 10.79
N ASP A 43 -15.88 -0.03 11.65
CA ASP A 43 -14.54 -0.18 12.20
C ASP A 43 -14.59 -0.91 13.54
N LEU A 44 -13.60 -1.76 13.79
CA LEU A 44 -13.42 -2.45 15.07
C LEU A 44 -12.13 -1.98 15.76
N PRO A 45 -12.13 -1.88 17.10
CA PRO A 45 -10.93 -1.56 17.86
C PRO A 45 -9.95 -2.73 17.78
N TYR A 46 -8.94 -2.60 16.93
CA TYR A 46 -7.94 -3.63 16.68
C TYR A 46 -6.70 -3.42 17.55
N GLU A 47 -6.68 -4.02 18.73
CA GLU A 47 -5.62 -3.82 19.71
C GLU A 47 -4.56 -4.92 19.65
N LYS A 48 -3.28 -4.54 19.70
CA LYS A 48 -2.14 -5.49 19.74
C LYS A 48 -2.21 -6.54 18.62
N ASN A 49 -2.70 -6.12 17.45
CA ASN A 49 -2.88 -6.96 16.26
C ASN A 49 -3.87 -8.11 16.46
N LYS A 50 -4.91 -7.89 17.26
CA LYS A 50 -5.97 -8.88 17.52
C LYS A 50 -7.31 -8.18 17.77
N VAL A 51 -8.39 -8.89 17.47
CA VAL A 51 -9.73 -8.57 17.94
C VAL A 51 -10.54 -9.85 18.07
N ASP A 52 -11.32 -9.95 19.15
CA ASP A 52 -12.35 -10.96 19.28
C ASP A 52 -13.65 -10.37 18.73
N PHE A 53 -14.25 -11.06 17.77
CA PHE A 53 -15.42 -10.61 17.06
C PHE A 53 -16.58 -11.56 17.34
N ASP A 54 -17.64 -10.99 17.90
CA ASP A 54 -18.89 -11.68 18.17
C ASP A 54 -20.03 -11.01 17.39
N LEU A 55 -20.65 -11.78 16.50
CA LEU A 55 -21.78 -11.34 15.67
C LEU A 55 -23.01 -12.21 15.95
N PRO A 56 -24.05 -11.65 16.58
CA PRO A 56 -25.32 -12.34 16.73
C PRO A 56 -26.01 -12.48 15.38
N ILE A 57 -26.40 -13.70 15.03
CA ILE A 57 -27.08 -14.01 13.78
C ILE A 57 -28.55 -13.58 13.88
N ALA A 58 -28.92 -12.56 13.10
CA ALA A 58 -30.25 -11.94 13.16
C ALA A 58 -31.34 -12.74 12.42
N MET A 59 -30.96 -13.71 11.59
CA MET A 59 -31.87 -14.54 10.81
C MET A 59 -31.22 -15.86 10.42
N ASP A 60 -32.04 -16.89 10.21
CA ASP A 60 -31.59 -18.21 9.77
C ASP A 60 -30.73 -18.09 8.51
N THR A 61 -29.46 -18.46 8.65
CA THR A 61 -28.41 -18.27 7.64
C THR A 61 -27.94 -19.63 7.15
N THR A 62 -28.34 -19.97 5.92
CA THR A 62 -27.98 -21.26 5.29
C THR A 62 -26.48 -21.37 5.04
N ALA A 63 -25.85 -20.27 4.61
CA ALA A 63 -24.42 -20.19 4.32
C ALA A 63 -23.88 -18.83 4.77
N ALA A 64 -22.70 -18.85 5.38
CA ALA A 64 -21.93 -17.67 5.73
C ALA A 64 -20.53 -17.81 5.11
N ILE A 65 -20.04 -16.75 4.48
CA ILE A 65 -18.70 -16.69 3.91
C ILE A 65 -17.96 -15.56 4.62
N VAL A 66 -16.81 -15.89 5.19
CA VAL A 66 -15.91 -14.93 5.81
C VAL A 66 -14.62 -14.91 5.00
N MET A 67 -14.15 -13.71 4.69
CA MET A 67 -12.95 -13.50 3.89
C MET A 67 -11.98 -12.62 4.67
N ALA A 68 -10.71 -12.99 4.66
CA ALA A 68 -9.63 -12.16 5.18
C ALA A 68 -8.43 -12.18 4.24
N PRO A 69 -7.63 -11.11 4.17
CA PRO A 69 -6.40 -11.11 3.39
C PRO A 69 -5.53 -12.32 3.76
N ALA A 70 -5.15 -13.13 2.75
CA ALA A 70 -4.43 -14.38 2.99
C ALA A 70 -3.06 -14.16 3.64
N ASN A 71 -2.46 -13.01 3.38
CA ASN A 71 -1.16 -12.64 3.91
C ASN A 71 -1.30 -11.82 5.19
N GLY A 72 -0.92 -12.44 6.30
CA GLY A 72 -0.70 -11.75 7.57
C GLY A 72 -1.93 -11.63 8.47
N VAL A 73 -3.15 -11.92 8.00
CA VAL A 73 -4.35 -12.05 8.84
C VAL A 73 -4.69 -13.53 9.04
N LYS A 74 -5.10 -13.90 10.26
CA LYS A 74 -5.55 -15.25 10.60
C LYS A 74 -6.87 -15.18 11.34
N ILE A 75 -7.81 -16.03 10.94
CA ILE A 75 -9.10 -16.22 11.59
C ILE A 75 -9.11 -17.58 12.29
N LYS A 76 -9.62 -17.61 13.52
CA LYS A 76 -9.96 -18.84 14.24
C LYS A 76 -11.43 -18.79 14.65
N SER A 77 -12.16 -19.86 14.37
CA SER A 77 -13.54 -20.05 14.79
C SER A 77 -13.87 -21.53 14.81
N ASP A 78 -14.68 -21.96 15.78
CA ASP A 78 -15.20 -23.33 15.82
C ASP A 78 -16.42 -23.52 14.89
N GLN A 79 -16.96 -22.42 14.37
CA GLN A 79 -18.17 -22.39 13.52
C GLN A 79 -17.84 -22.23 12.04
N LEU A 80 -16.57 -22.03 11.69
CA LEU A 80 -16.12 -21.82 10.33
C LEU A 80 -15.10 -22.88 9.92
N VAL A 81 -15.21 -23.32 8.67
CA VAL A 81 -14.28 -24.27 8.06
C VAL A 81 -13.43 -23.54 7.04
N ASP A 82 -12.11 -23.70 7.11
CA ASP A 82 -11.16 -23.17 6.13
C ASP A 82 -11.44 -23.80 4.76
N ALA A 83 -11.73 -22.94 3.78
CA ALA A 83 -12.07 -23.30 2.40
C ALA A 83 -10.91 -23.02 1.43
N GLY A 84 -9.74 -22.62 1.95
CA GLY A 84 -8.54 -22.31 1.18
C GLY A 84 -8.46 -20.85 0.74
N MET A 85 -7.55 -20.59 -0.20
CA MET A 85 -7.28 -19.25 -0.71
C MET A 85 -7.93 -19.03 -2.07
N GLN A 86 -8.46 -17.84 -2.30
CA GLN A 86 -9.02 -17.39 -3.57
C GLN A 86 -8.47 -16.03 -3.96
N ASP A 87 -8.15 -15.85 -5.24
CA ASP A 87 -7.80 -14.55 -5.81
C ASP A 87 -9.08 -13.80 -6.21
N ILE A 88 -9.22 -12.57 -5.72
CA ILE A 88 -10.31 -11.66 -6.05
C ILE A 88 -9.67 -10.32 -6.41
N GLU A 89 -9.76 -9.95 -7.69
CA GLU A 89 -9.19 -8.69 -8.22
C GLU A 89 -7.68 -8.56 -7.96
N GLY A 90 -6.93 -9.67 -8.02
CA GLY A 90 -5.48 -9.68 -7.77
C GLY A 90 -5.10 -9.65 -6.29
N ILE A 91 -6.07 -9.73 -5.39
CA ILE A 91 -5.85 -9.85 -3.95
C ILE A 91 -6.21 -11.27 -3.52
N SER A 92 -5.24 -11.95 -2.91
CA SER A 92 -5.47 -13.28 -2.33
C SER A 92 -6.15 -13.17 -0.95
N TYR A 93 -7.31 -13.81 -0.83
CA TYR A 93 -8.09 -13.94 0.39
C TYR A 93 -8.09 -15.39 0.88
N SER A 94 -7.98 -15.60 2.20
CA SER A 94 -8.37 -16.84 2.84
C SER A 94 -9.89 -16.84 3.06
N ILE A 95 -10.55 -17.89 2.59
CA ILE A 95 -12.00 -18.04 2.61
C ILE A 95 -12.37 -19.05 3.71
N TYR A 96 -13.37 -18.69 4.51
CA TYR A 96 -13.90 -19.55 5.58
C TYR A 96 -15.41 -19.67 5.43
N ASN A 97 -15.91 -20.90 5.44
CA ASN A 97 -17.33 -21.20 5.24
C ASN A 97 -17.99 -21.62 6.55
N GLY A 98 -19.07 -20.95 6.91
CA GLY A 98 -20.04 -21.37 7.92
C GLY A 98 -21.32 -21.86 7.25
N SER A 99 -22.03 -22.79 7.90
CA SER A 99 -23.32 -23.25 7.40
C SER A 99 -24.31 -23.49 8.53
N SER A 100 -25.61 -23.40 8.18
CA SER A 100 -26.72 -23.71 9.09
C SER A 100 -26.75 -22.92 10.41
N LEU A 101 -26.34 -21.65 10.38
CA LEU A 101 -26.41 -20.78 11.56
C LEU A 101 -27.86 -20.36 11.81
N LYS A 102 -28.32 -20.47 13.05
CA LYS A 102 -29.69 -20.16 13.45
C LYS A 102 -29.82 -18.75 13.98
N THR A 103 -31.02 -18.21 13.87
CA THR A 103 -31.37 -16.95 14.52
C THR A 103 -31.06 -17.02 16.01
N GLY A 104 -30.28 -16.07 16.51
CA GLY A 104 -29.83 -16.01 17.91
C GLY A 104 -28.50 -16.71 18.18
N ASP A 105 -27.95 -17.47 17.23
CA ASP A 105 -26.59 -17.99 17.34
C ASP A 105 -25.58 -16.84 17.39
N LEU A 106 -24.45 -17.08 18.04
CA LEU A 106 -23.36 -16.12 18.13
C LEU A 106 -22.17 -16.61 17.31
N LEU A 107 -21.94 -15.98 16.15
CA LEU A 107 -20.75 -16.25 15.34
C LEU A 107 -19.54 -15.60 16.00
N THR A 108 -18.68 -16.42 16.59
CA THR A 108 -17.46 -15.99 17.30
C THR A 108 -16.23 -16.25 16.45
N MET A 109 -15.38 -15.24 16.31
CA MET A 109 -14.14 -15.29 15.56
C MET A 109 -13.03 -14.57 16.32
N ALA A 110 -11.88 -15.23 16.49
CA ALA A 110 -10.66 -14.58 16.92
C ALA A 110 -9.84 -14.20 15.70
N ILE A 111 -9.70 -12.89 15.46
CA ILE A 111 -8.97 -12.32 14.32
C ILE A 111 -7.62 -11.84 14.84
N SER A 112 -6.54 -12.17 14.12
CA SER A 112 -5.19 -11.80 14.53
C SER A 112 -4.26 -11.53 13.37
N GLY A 113 -3.18 -10.80 13.64
CA GLY A 113 -2.16 -10.42 12.66
C GLY A 113 -2.45 -9.07 12.02
N GLN A 114 -1.82 -8.76 10.90
CA GLN A 114 -2.07 -7.53 10.14
C GLN A 114 -1.97 -7.86 8.66
N PRO A 115 -2.82 -7.28 7.81
CA PRO A 115 -2.69 -7.47 6.38
C PRO A 115 -1.29 -7.01 5.95
N LYS A 116 -0.51 -7.95 5.43
CA LYS A 116 0.71 -7.60 4.70
C LYS A 116 0.29 -7.33 3.28
N ALA A 117 0.73 -6.21 2.71
CA ALA A 117 0.57 -5.99 1.29
C ALA A 117 1.06 -7.26 0.58
N SER A 118 0.18 -7.90 -0.18
CA SER A 118 0.60 -8.93 -1.11
C SER A 118 1.54 -8.22 -2.06
N THR A 119 2.85 -8.43 -1.90
CA THR A 119 3.81 -8.06 -2.92
C THR A 119 3.33 -8.76 -4.17
N VAL A 120 2.75 -8.00 -5.10
CA VAL A 120 2.57 -8.47 -6.46
C VAL A 120 3.98 -8.83 -6.89
N THR A 121 4.32 -10.11 -6.87
CA THR A 121 5.48 -10.63 -7.56
C THR A 121 5.15 -10.59 -9.04
N GLY A 122 5.01 -9.38 -9.58
CA GLY A 122 5.56 -9.12 -10.87
C GLY A 122 7.06 -9.21 -10.69
N GLU A 123 7.73 -9.97 -11.55
CA GLU A 123 9.14 -9.74 -11.84
C GLU A 123 9.31 -8.24 -12.15
N GLY A 124 9.67 -7.47 -11.12
CA GLY A 124 9.50 -6.02 -11.10
C GLY A 124 9.37 -5.49 -9.66
N GLY A 125 10.45 -5.67 -8.88
CA GLY A 125 10.76 -5.02 -7.60
C GLY A 125 9.67 -4.23 -6.87
N GLY A 126 8.78 -4.91 -6.15
CA GLY A 126 7.94 -4.30 -5.13
C GLY A 126 8.63 -4.27 -3.78
N LEU A 127 9.41 -3.23 -3.49
CA LEU A 127 9.83 -2.93 -2.13
C LEU A 127 8.72 -2.12 -1.44
N ASP A 128 8.43 -2.48 -0.19
CA ASP A 128 7.55 -1.74 0.73
C ASP A 128 7.88 -0.24 0.71
N THR A 129 6.95 0.64 0.32
CA THR A 129 7.21 2.07 0.01
C THR A 129 7.98 2.85 1.09
N SER A 130 7.97 2.43 2.36
CA SER A 130 8.75 3.06 3.44
C SER A 130 10.15 2.47 3.69
N THR A 131 10.40 1.22 3.30
CA THR A 131 11.71 0.55 3.41
C THR A 131 12.46 0.55 2.06
N SER A 132 11.68 0.52 0.97
CA SER A 132 12.07 0.71 -0.43
C SER A 132 12.87 1.96 -0.67
N LEU A 133 12.37 3.09 -0.16
CA LEU A 133 12.92 4.40 -0.47
C LEU A 133 14.30 4.59 0.19
N VAL A 134 14.52 3.94 1.34
CA VAL A 134 15.80 3.95 2.04
C VAL A 134 16.81 2.99 1.37
N ILE A 135 16.39 1.79 0.98
CA ILE A 135 17.27 0.82 0.31
C ILE A 135 17.63 1.28 -1.11
N GLY A 136 16.68 1.86 -1.84
CA GLY A 136 16.89 2.45 -3.16
C GLY A 136 17.88 3.63 -3.11
N LEU A 137 17.78 4.52 -2.11
CA LEU A 137 18.74 5.62 -1.93
C LEU A 137 20.16 5.13 -1.61
N VAL A 138 20.31 4.06 -0.82
CA VAL A 138 21.63 3.51 -0.48
C VAL A 138 22.27 2.85 -1.70
N PHE A 139 21.54 2.01 -2.45
CA PHE A 139 22.07 1.38 -3.65
C PHE A 139 22.33 2.37 -4.77
N PHE A 140 21.42 3.33 -5.00
CA PHE A 140 21.62 4.36 -6.01
C PHE A 140 22.76 5.31 -5.65
N GLY A 141 22.92 5.66 -4.37
CA GLY A 141 24.07 6.42 -3.88
C GLY A 141 25.40 5.70 -4.09
N VAL A 142 25.47 4.40 -3.78
CA VAL A 142 26.68 3.58 -4.01
C VAL A 142 26.95 3.40 -5.51
N ALA A 143 25.92 3.22 -6.33
CA ALA A 143 26.07 3.09 -7.78
C ALA A 143 26.55 4.40 -8.42
N LEU A 144 26.03 5.56 -7.99
CA LEU A 144 26.50 6.87 -8.47
C LEU A 144 27.93 7.18 -8.02
N ILE A 145 28.28 6.89 -6.77
CA ILE A 145 29.66 7.05 -6.29
C ILE A 145 30.59 6.09 -7.04
N GLY A 146 30.16 4.86 -7.29
CA GLY A 146 30.93 3.87 -8.06
C GLY A 146 31.11 4.26 -9.53
N ALA A 147 30.04 4.72 -10.19
CA ALA A 147 30.07 5.20 -11.57
C ALA A 147 30.91 6.48 -11.70
N GLY A 148 30.78 7.41 -10.74
CA GLY A 148 31.59 8.62 -10.65
C GLY A 148 33.08 8.29 -10.48
N LEU A 149 33.44 7.41 -9.55
CA LEU A 149 34.82 6.96 -9.36
C LEU A 149 35.36 6.19 -10.57
N TYR A 150 34.53 5.38 -11.23
CA TYR A 150 34.91 4.64 -12.42
C TYR A 150 35.16 5.56 -13.63
N LEU A 151 34.30 6.56 -13.84
CA LEU A 151 34.46 7.58 -14.88
C LEU A 151 35.66 8.48 -14.57
N TRP A 152 35.85 8.92 -13.33
CA TRP A 152 36.99 9.73 -12.90
C TRP A 152 38.33 9.00 -13.08
N ARG A 153 38.37 7.70 -12.76
CA ARG A 153 39.56 6.87 -12.97
C ARG A 153 39.82 6.60 -14.44
N ARG A 154 38.78 6.49 -15.27
CA ARG A 154 38.91 6.33 -16.72
C ARG A 154 39.36 7.63 -17.40
N ASN A 155 38.89 8.78 -16.92
CA ASN A 155 39.28 10.08 -17.45
C ASN A 155 40.71 10.50 -17.05
N ARG A 156 41.35 9.78 -16.13
CA ARG A 156 42.77 9.94 -15.78
C ARG A 156 43.72 9.01 -16.55
N THR A 157 43.21 8.16 -17.44
CA THR A 157 44.07 7.25 -18.22
C THR A 157 44.44 7.82 -19.60
N ASP A 158 43.98 9.04 -19.93
CA ASP A 158 44.31 9.70 -21.20
C ASP A 158 45.08 11.02 -21.08
N ASP A 159 45.56 11.41 -19.89
CA ASP A 159 46.54 12.51 -19.77
C ASP A 159 47.65 12.13 -18.79
N ASP A 160 48.67 11.45 -19.33
CA ASP A 160 50.03 11.56 -18.80
C ASP A 160 50.53 12.98 -19.14
N GLU A 161 50.56 13.88 -18.15
CA GLU A 161 51.69 14.77 -17.83
C GLU A 161 51.24 15.92 -16.90
N LEU A 162 51.75 15.89 -15.65
CA LEU A 162 52.10 17.05 -14.78
C LEU A 162 50.95 18.03 -14.43
N ASP A 163 50.53 18.26 -13.19
CA ASP A 163 51.31 18.75 -12.05
C ASP A 163 50.45 18.62 -10.76
N ASP A 164 51.10 18.57 -9.59
CA ASP A 164 50.46 18.62 -8.27
C ASP A 164 49.67 19.92 -8.07
N GLU A 165 48.34 19.87 -7.88
CA GLU A 165 47.59 20.96 -7.23
C GLU A 165 46.30 20.47 -6.54
N GLU A 166 46.33 20.60 -5.22
CA GLU A 166 45.28 20.68 -4.18
C GLU A 166 43.89 20.09 -4.41
N ASP A 167 43.58 19.15 -3.51
CA ASP A 167 42.28 18.56 -3.20
C ASP A 167 41.28 19.63 -2.70
N THR A 168 40.65 20.36 -3.62
CA THR A 168 39.43 21.11 -3.33
C THR A 168 38.21 20.31 -3.76
N PRO A 169 37.16 20.15 -2.92
CA PRO A 169 35.92 19.53 -3.35
C PRO A 169 35.30 20.40 -4.45
N GLU A 170 35.40 19.93 -5.69
CA GLU A 170 34.91 20.63 -6.88
C GLU A 170 33.42 20.96 -6.70
N ALA A 171 33.09 22.24 -6.87
CA ALA A 171 31.71 22.69 -6.93
C ALA A 171 31.08 22.18 -8.22
N ASP A 172 29.87 21.59 -8.14
CA ASP A 172 29.11 21.13 -9.30
C ASP A 172 29.11 22.20 -10.40
N THR A 173 29.68 21.90 -11.57
CA THR A 173 29.74 22.87 -12.68
C THR A 173 28.35 23.06 -13.31
N PRO A 174 28.07 24.18 -13.99
CA PRO A 174 26.80 24.38 -14.71
C PRO A 174 26.50 23.24 -15.70
N GLU A 175 27.54 22.71 -16.35
CA GLU A 175 27.47 21.60 -17.29
C GLU A 175 27.06 20.29 -16.59
N ASP A 176 27.68 19.97 -15.45
CA ASP A 176 27.33 18.77 -14.65
C ASP A 176 25.87 18.82 -14.16
N LEU A 177 25.41 20.00 -13.75
CA LEU A 177 24.04 20.20 -13.29
C LEU A 177 23.02 20.10 -14.43
N MET A 178 23.40 20.50 -15.65
CA MET A 178 22.57 20.34 -16.84
C MET A 178 22.42 18.86 -17.21
N ASP A 179 23.53 18.12 -17.24
CA ASP A 179 23.52 16.68 -17.55
C ASP A 179 22.73 15.89 -16.50
N ALA A 180 22.83 16.27 -15.22
CA ALA A 180 22.02 15.69 -14.15
C ALA A 180 20.50 15.91 -14.34
N ILE A 181 20.09 17.05 -14.90
CA ILE A 181 18.68 17.33 -15.22
C ILE A 181 18.21 16.47 -16.40
N ILE A 182 19.05 16.29 -17.42
CA ILE A 182 18.73 15.45 -18.59
C ILE A 182 18.52 13.99 -18.14
N ALA A 183 19.45 13.45 -17.35
CA ALA A 183 19.32 12.10 -16.81
C ALA A 183 18.07 11.93 -15.93
N LEU A 184 17.70 12.95 -15.16
CA LEU A 184 16.48 12.94 -14.35
C LEU A 184 15.20 12.94 -15.21
N ASP A 185 15.18 13.70 -16.31
CA ASP A 185 14.07 13.74 -17.27
C ASP A 185 13.89 12.37 -17.95
N ASP A 186 14.99 11.68 -18.33
CA ASP A 186 14.95 10.33 -18.92
C ASP A 186 14.40 9.27 -17.96
N LEU A 187 14.77 9.34 -16.67
CA LEU A 187 14.24 8.45 -15.63
C LEU A 187 12.73 8.65 -15.40
N TYR A 188 12.24 9.87 -15.54
CA TYR A 188 10.80 10.13 -15.44
C TYR A 188 10.04 9.62 -16.68
N GLN A 189 10.59 9.84 -17.88
CA GLN A 189 9.99 9.37 -19.12
C GLN A 189 9.93 7.84 -19.22
N SER A 190 10.92 7.14 -18.66
CA SER A 190 10.96 5.67 -18.57
C SER A 190 10.04 5.11 -17.48
N GLY A 191 9.50 5.96 -16.58
CA GLY A 191 8.64 5.55 -15.48
C GLY A 191 9.39 5.02 -14.26
N ASP A 192 10.72 5.18 -14.21
CA ASP A 192 11.58 4.69 -13.13
C ASP A 192 11.47 5.55 -11.86
N ILE A 193 10.95 6.78 -11.98
CA ILE A 193 10.68 7.67 -10.84
C ILE A 193 9.24 8.22 -10.85
N PRO A 194 8.60 8.35 -9.67
CA PRO A 194 7.26 8.92 -9.57
C PRO A 194 7.27 10.45 -9.76
N ALA A 195 6.14 11.01 -10.19
CA ALA A 195 6.02 12.42 -10.58
C ALA A 195 6.35 13.41 -9.46
N ASP A 196 5.99 13.08 -8.21
CA ASP A 196 6.28 13.90 -7.03
C ASP A 196 7.79 13.98 -6.74
N ALA A 197 8.51 12.86 -6.87
CA ALA A 197 9.95 12.80 -6.72
C ALA A 197 10.68 13.54 -7.85
N TYR A 198 10.18 13.41 -9.08
CA TYR A 198 10.69 14.13 -10.26
C TYR A 198 10.60 15.66 -10.07
N GLU A 199 9.42 16.17 -9.72
CA GLU A 199 9.19 17.61 -9.56
C GLU A 199 10.10 18.22 -8.49
N LYS A 200 10.23 17.54 -7.35
CA LYS A 200 11.08 18.00 -6.25
C LYS A 200 12.56 18.05 -6.65
N ARG A 201 13.08 16.96 -7.23
CA ARG A 201 14.50 16.86 -7.63
C ARG A 201 14.85 17.85 -8.74
N ARG A 202 13.93 18.04 -9.69
CA ARG A 202 14.13 19.00 -10.79
C ARG A 202 14.14 20.45 -10.30
N ALA A 203 13.33 20.78 -9.30
CA ALA A 203 13.36 22.10 -8.68
C ALA A 203 14.70 22.36 -7.96
N GLU A 204 15.20 21.39 -7.18
CA GLU A 204 16.47 21.48 -6.46
C GLU A 204 17.67 21.66 -7.43
N LEU A 205 17.72 20.87 -8.51
CA LEU A 205 18.80 20.97 -9.51
C LEU A 205 18.77 22.29 -10.28
N LYS A 206 17.58 22.80 -10.62
CA LYS A 206 17.43 24.11 -11.26
C LYS A 206 17.85 25.26 -10.35
N GLU A 207 17.53 25.20 -9.06
CA GLU A 207 17.95 26.20 -8.09
C GLU A 207 19.48 26.23 -7.96
N ARG A 208 20.13 25.06 -7.93
CA ARG A 208 21.59 24.95 -7.93
C ARG A 208 22.20 25.49 -9.22
N LEU A 209 21.66 25.12 -10.37
CA LEU A 209 22.14 25.60 -11.67
C LEU A 209 22.04 27.12 -11.76
N GLN A 210 20.92 27.70 -11.30
CA GLN A 210 20.74 29.15 -11.25
C GLN A 210 21.74 29.82 -10.30
N LYS A 211 22.06 29.18 -9.17
CA LYS A 211 23.05 29.69 -8.20
C LYS A 211 24.47 29.69 -8.79
N VAL A 212 24.86 28.64 -9.50
CA VAL A 212 26.19 28.54 -10.12
C VAL A 212 26.31 29.49 -11.32
N MET A 213 25.27 29.58 -12.17
CA MET A 213 25.22 30.53 -13.28
C MET A 213 25.13 31.99 -12.83
N GLY A 214 24.45 32.27 -11.71
CA GLY A 214 24.31 33.62 -11.15
C GLY A 214 25.51 34.08 -10.31
N ALA A 215 26.34 33.15 -9.82
CA ALA A 215 27.57 33.45 -9.10
C ALA A 215 28.78 33.69 -10.03
N GLY A 216 28.64 33.43 -11.34
CA GLY A 216 29.66 33.65 -12.36
C GLY A 216 29.55 34.99 -13.13
N GLY A 217 28.84 35.98 -12.58
CA GLY A 217 28.67 37.33 -13.16
C GLY A 217 29.41 38.42 -12.40
#